data_AF-A0A6S7K2H6-F1
#
_entry.id   AF-A0A6S7K2H6-F1
#
_cell.length_a   1.000
_cell.length_b   1.000
_cell.length_c   1.000
_cell.angle_alpha   90.00
_cell.angle_beta   90.00
_cell.angle_gamma   90.00
#
_symmetry.space_group_name_H-M   'P 1'
#
loop_
_entity.id
_entity.type
_entity.pdbx_description
1 polymer ?
#
loop_
_entity_poly.entity_id
_entity_poly.type
_entity_poly.pdbx_seq_one_letter_code
_entity_poly.pdbx_strand_id
1 'polypeptide(L)'
;MFVNLILAKRVLTYSTQANVQKQSRHLATTHFEATAARQAFPCFDEPAMKANFTIILVYKNGLVPLSNMPAVKTTNIGRNLRETQFMQSVKMSTYLVAFVVCDFKSVGVTTKNGVR
;
A
#
# COMPACT_ATOMS: atom_id res chain seq x y z
N MET A 1 -17.71 -4.07 -1.97
CA MET A 1 -17.27 -4.38 -0.60
C MET A 1 -16.42 -3.22 -0.12
N PHE A 2 -16.94 -2.35 0.75
CA PHE A 2 -16.16 -1.24 1.31
C PHE A 2 -15.26 -1.81 2.40
N VAL A 3 -14.00 -2.07 2.07
CA VAL A 3 -13.01 -2.52 3.05
C VAL A 3 -12.31 -1.27 3.59
N ASN A 4 -12.75 -0.78 4.75
CA ASN A 4 -11.98 0.21 5.51
C ASN A 4 -10.77 -0.50 6.11
N LEU A 5 -9.64 -0.48 5.40
CA LEU A 5 -8.40 -1.09 5.88
C LEU A 5 -7.73 -0.13 6.87
N ILE A 6 -8.15 -0.16 8.13
CA ILE A 6 -7.58 0.73 9.16
C ILE A 6 -6.28 0.18 9.75
N LEU A 7 -6.00 -1.13 9.66
CA LEU A 7 -4.72 -1.71 10.04
C LEU A 7 -4.60 -3.14 9.49
N ALA A 8 -3.64 -3.37 8.59
CA ALA A 8 -3.24 -4.73 8.26
C ALA A 8 -2.39 -5.29 9.41
N LYS A 9 -2.92 -6.28 10.15
CA LYS A 9 -2.22 -6.93 11.27
C LYS A 9 -0.96 -7.69 10.85
N ARG A 10 -0.80 -7.99 9.55
CA ARG A 10 0.36 -8.68 8.99
C ARG A 10 0.83 -7.96 7.73
N VAL A 11 1.54 -6.85 7.91
CA VAL A 11 2.36 -6.27 6.86
C VAL A 11 3.72 -6.96 6.93
N LEU A 12 4.26 -7.41 5.81
CA LEU A 12 5.63 -7.92 5.79
C LEU A 12 6.54 -6.71 6.04
N THR A 13 7.20 -6.71 7.19
CA THR A 13 8.21 -5.71 7.54
C THR A 13 9.56 -6.22 7.09
N TYR A 14 10.08 -5.68 6.00
CA TYR A 14 11.40 -6.03 5.50
C TYR A 14 12.38 -5.01 6.07
N SER A 15 13.45 -5.50 6.72
CA SER A 15 14.60 -4.67 7.06
C SER A 15 15.66 -4.85 5.99
N THR A 16 15.86 -3.84 5.13
CA THR A 16 16.90 -3.89 4.10
C THR A 16 18.10 -3.06 4.53
N GLN A 17 19.31 -3.64 4.47
CA GLN A 17 20.56 -2.89 4.56
C GLN A 17 20.97 -2.46 3.14
N ALA A 18 20.26 -1.47 2.58
CA ALA A 18 20.46 -1.06 1.19
C ALA A 18 21.39 0.17 1.02
N ASN A 19 21.87 0.75 2.12
CA ASN A 19 22.67 1.97 2.08
C ASN A 19 24.17 1.64 2.17
N VAL A 20 25.02 2.47 1.54
CA VAL A 20 26.50 2.34 1.57
C VAL A 20 27.03 2.33 3.02
N GLN A 21 26.26 2.90 3.95
CA GLN A 21 26.55 2.96 5.39
C GLN A 21 25.99 1.77 6.21
N LYS A 22 25.47 0.70 5.59
CA LYS A 22 24.87 -0.50 6.26
C LYS A 22 23.74 -0.19 7.27
N GLN A 23 23.07 0.96 7.16
CA GLN A 23 21.94 1.29 8.03
C GLN A 23 20.72 0.42 7.70
N SER A 24 20.13 -0.19 8.73
CA SER A 24 18.88 -0.93 8.62
C SER A 24 17.72 0.04 8.43
N ARG A 25 16.98 -0.11 7.34
CA ARG A 25 15.73 0.62 7.10
C ARG A 25 14.57 -0.34 7.03
N HIS A 26 13.44 0.05 7.61
CA HIS A 26 12.22 -0.74 7.63
C HIS A 26 11.26 -0.24 6.57
N LEU A 27 10.71 -1.17 5.80
CA LEU A 27 9.57 -0.91 4.92
C LEU A 27 8.46 -1.90 5.24
N ALA A 28 7.23 -1.46 5.04
CA ALA A 28 6.04 -2.27 5.19
C ALA A 28 5.46 -2.50 3.79
N THR A 29 5.47 -3.74 3.27
CA THR A 29 4.78 -4.07 2.00
C THR A 29 3.97 -5.35 2.10
N THR A 30 3.07 -5.52 1.15
CA THR A 30 2.18 -6.66 1.00
C THR A 30 2.63 -7.58 -0.12
N HIS A 31 2.58 -8.88 0.12
CA HIS A 31 2.65 -9.90 -0.92
C HIS A 31 1.54 -10.92 -0.63
N PHE A 32 0.45 -10.85 -1.39
CA PHE A 32 -0.78 -11.61 -1.10
C PHE A 32 -1.00 -12.85 -1.95
N GLU A 33 -0.17 -13.05 -2.97
CA GLU A 33 -0.23 -14.26 -3.79
C GLU A 33 0.24 -15.48 -2.99
N ALA A 34 -0.46 -16.61 -2.97
CA ALA A 34 -1.76 -16.88 -3.60
C ALA A 34 -2.99 -16.63 -2.70
N THR A 35 -2.84 -16.74 -1.36
CA THR A 35 -3.98 -16.72 -0.40
C THR A 35 -3.66 -15.96 0.90
N ALA A 36 -2.73 -15.00 0.84
CA ALA A 36 -2.30 -14.26 2.03
C ALA A 36 -3.12 -12.97 2.28
N ALA A 37 -4.00 -12.57 1.36
CA ALA A 37 -4.86 -11.38 1.54
C ALA A 37 -5.72 -11.47 2.81
N ARG A 38 -6.25 -12.67 3.10
CA ARG A 38 -7.05 -12.94 4.32
C ARG A 38 -6.31 -12.68 5.64
N GLN A 39 -4.98 -12.64 5.60
CA GLN A 39 -4.15 -12.36 6.79
C GLN A 39 -4.01 -10.87 7.06
N ALA A 40 -4.21 -10.03 6.05
CA ALA A 40 -4.16 -8.57 6.18
C ALA A 40 -5.54 -7.98 6.49
N PHE A 41 -6.59 -8.51 5.87
CA PHE A 41 -7.97 -8.09 6.11
C PHE A 41 -8.95 -9.25 5.87
N PRO A 42 -10.08 -9.30 6.58
CA PRO A 42 -11.11 -10.29 6.31
C PRO A 42 -11.68 -10.08 4.90
N CYS A 43 -11.44 -11.02 4.00
CA CYS A 43 -11.93 -11.00 2.62
C CYS A 43 -12.27 -12.40 2.11
N PHE A 44 -13.14 -12.46 1.09
CA PHE A 44 -13.40 -13.67 0.32
C PHE A 44 -12.25 -13.88 -0.66
N ASP A 45 -11.25 -14.61 -0.20
CA ASP A 45 -9.95 -14.78 -0.86
C ASP A 45 -9.98 -15.93 -1.89
N GLU A 46 -10.85 -15.76 -2.89
CA GLU A 46 -11.01 -16.62 -4.06
C GLU A 46 -10.80 -15.79 -5.34
N PRO A 47 -10.01 -16.27 -6.33
CA PRO A 47 -9.68 -15.47 -7.52
C PRO A 47 -10.90 -14.99 -8.33
N ALA A 48 -12.00 -15.76 -8.31
CA ALA A 48 -13.24 -15.43 -9.01
C ALA A 48 -14.02 -14.27 -8.35
N MET A 49 -13.80 -13.99 -7.06
CA MET A 49 -14.52 -12.97 -6.31
C MET A 49 -13.85 -11.60 -6.45
N LYS A 50 -14.05 -10.97 -7.61
CA LYS A 50 -13.51 -9.63 -7.87
C LYS A 50 -14.34 -8.53 -7.20
N ALA A 51 -13.65 -7.54 -6.62
CA ALA A 51 -14.26 -6.38 -5.98
C ALA A 51 -13.50 -5.09 -6.32
N ASN A 52 -14.11 -3.95 -5.98
CA ASN A 52 -13.47 -2.65 -6.02
C ASN A 52 -12.95 -2.31 -4.61
N PHE A 53 -11.73 -1.84 -4.51
CA PHE A 53 -11.05 -1.55 -3.25
C PHE A 53 -10.81 -0.06 -3.09
N THR A 54 -11.14 0.49 -1.93
CA THR A 54 -10.75 1.85 -1.54
C THR A 54 -9.81 1.71 -0.36
N ILE A 55 -8.57 2.18 -0.52
CA ILE A 55 -7.50 1.96 0.45
C ILE A 55 -7.20 3.29 1.15
N ILE A 56 -7.10 3.24 2.47
CA ILE A 56 -6.69 4.37 3.31
C ILE A 56 -5.50 3.87 4.13
N LEU A 57 -4.38 4.59 4.09
CA LEU A 57 -3.17 4.25 4.83
C LEU A 57 -2.84 5.33 5.85
N VAL A 58 -2.65 4.92 7.11
CA VAL A 58 -2.15 5.77 8.18
C VAL A 58 -0.69 5.41 8.45
N TYR A 59 0.20 6.40 8.42
CA TYR A 59 1.65 6.20 8.48
C TYR A 59 2.35 7.38 9.16
N LYS A 60 3.59 7.17 9.62
CA LYS A 60 4.41 8.22 10.22
C LYS A 60 4.86 9.24 9.18
N ASN A 61 4.98 10.50 9.58
CA ASN A 61 5.53 11.53 8.71
C ASN A 61 6.96 11.18 8.28
N GLY A 62 7.33 11.57 7.05
CA GLY A 62 8.61 11.21 6.43
C GLY A 62 8.62 9.88 5.67
N LEU A 63 7.55 9.09 5.75
CA LEU A 63 7.35 7.91 4.91
C LEU A 63 6.44 8.24 3.71
N VAL A 64 6.53 7.42 2.68
CA VAL A 64 5.80 7.50 1.41
C VAL A 64 4.85 6.31 1.34
N PRO A 65 3.52 6.55 1.26
CA PRO A 65 2.54 5.50 1.02
C PRO A 65 2.37 5.28 -0.49
N LEU A 66 2.35 4.02 -0.93
CA LEU A 66 2.05 3.61 -2.30
C LEU A 66 0.93 2.58 -2.27
N SER A 67 0.10 2.57 -3.32
CA SER A 67 -0.95 1.57 -3.53
C SER A 67 -1.23 1.40 -5.03
N ASN A 68 -2.16 0.50 -5.38
CA ASN A 68 -2.54 0.23 -6.77
C ASN A 68 -3.07 1.47 -7.51
N MET A 69 -3.72 2.37 -6.79
CA MET A 69 -4.38 3.56 -7.33
C MET A 69 -3.68 4.84 -6.87
N PRO A 70 -3.81 5.97 -7.58
CA PRO A 70 -3.23 7.23 -7.16
C PRO A 70 -3.86 7.77 -5.88
N ALA A 71 -3.07 8.52 -5.10
CA ALA A 71 -3.55 9.20 -3.90
C ALA A 71 -4.51 10.33 -4.27
N VAL A 72 -5.66 10.38 -3.58
CA VAL A 72 -6.70 11.40 -3.77
C VAL A 72 -6.56 12.50 -2.73
N LYS A 73 -6.28 12.12 -1.48
CA LYS A 73 -6.22 13.07 -0.37
C LYS A 73 -5.20 12.59 0.67
N THR A 74 -4.40 13.52 1.17
CA THR A 74 -3.54 13.27 2.34
C THR A 74 -3.87 14.29 3.42
N THR A 75 -4.23 13.81 4.60
CA THR A 75 -4.57 14.61 5.77
C THR A 75 -3.54 14.38 6.88
N ASN A 76 -3.16 15.44 7.60
CA ASN A 76 -2.39 15.29 8.82
C ASN A 76 -3.36 15.06 9.98
N ILE A 77 -3.24 13.90 10.64
CA ILE A 77 -4.14 13.50 11.73
C ILE A 77 -3.53 13.75 13.13
N GLY A 78 -2.40 14.45 13.18
CA GLY A 78 -1.69 14.77 14.42
C GLY A 78 -0.74 13.66 14.89
N ARG A 79 -0.02 13.91 16.00
CA ARG A 79 0.92 12.96 16.62
C ARG A 79 1.97 12.36 15.65
N ASN A 80 2.45 13.17 14.70
CA ASN A 80 3.40 12.77 13.67
C ASN A 80 2.86 11.66 12.71
N LEU A 81 1.54 11.57 12.54
CA LEU A 81 0.88 10.63 11.63
C LEU A 81 0.17 11.37 10.49
N ARG A 82 0.15 10.73 9.33
CA ARG A 82 -0.57 11.17 8.14
C ARG A 82 -1.48 10.05 7.69
N GLU A 83 -2.62 10.44 7.15
CA GLU A 83 -3.58 9.55 6.52
C GLU A 83 -3.63 9.89 5.03
N THR A 84 -3.46 8.89 4.17
CA THR A 84 -3.63 9.05 2.72
C THR A 84 -4.72 8.11 2.22
N GLN A 85 -5.71 8.70 1.56
CA GLN A 85 -6.78 8.00 0.86
C GLN A 85 -6.43 7.86 -0.61
N PHE A 86 -6.55 6.64 -1.14
CA PHE A 86 -6.34 6.31 -2.54
C PHE A 86 -7.66 6.19 -3.30
N MET A 87 -7.59 6.41 -4.62
CA MET A 87 -8.76 6.28 -5.49
C MET A 87 -9.29 4.84 -5.46
N GLN A 88 -10.60 4.69 -5.65
CA GLN A 88 -11.22 3.37 -5.75
C GLN A 88 -10.65 2.60 -6.95
N SER A 89 -10.29 1.34 -6.73
CA SER A 89 -9.76 0.48 -7.79
C SER A 89 -10.83 0.05 -8.78
N VAL A 90 -10.37 -0.37 -9.97
CA VAL A 90 -11.17 -1.19 -10.87
C VAL A 90 -11.49 -2.54 -10.22
N LYS A 91 -12.46 -3.26 -10.78
CA LYS A 91 -12.85 -4.60 -10.32
C LYS A 91 -11.69 -5.58 -10.49
N MET A 92 -11.04 -5.95 -9.39
CA MET A 92 -9.84 -6.79 -9.35
C MET A 92 -9.96 -7.88 -8.27
N SER A 93 -9.13 -8.92 -8.36
CA SER A 93 -9.07 -10.01 -7.37
C SER A 93 -8.27 -9.60 -6.13
N THR A 94 -8.54 -10.24 -4.98
CA THR A 94 -7.94 -9.91 -3.67
C THR A 94 -6.42 -10.03 -3.63
N TYR A 95 -5.85 -10.98 -4.35
CA TYR A 95 -4.40 -11.23 -4.37
C TYR A 95 -3.58 -10.09 -5.02
N LEU A 96 -4.22 -9.25 -5.84
CA LEU A 96 -3.56 -8.11 -6.51
C LEU A 96 -3.56 -6.82 -5.66
N VAL A 97 -4.26 -6.82 -4.52
CA VAL A 97 -4.26 -5.68 -3.61
C VAL A 97 -2.84 -5.49 -3.09
N ALA A 98 -2.28 -4.31 -3.33
CA ALA A 98 -0.92 -3.98 -2.95
C ALA A 98 -0.86 -2.60 -2.29
N PHE A 99 -0.11 -2.51 -1.19
CA PHE A 99 0.28 -1.25 -0.59
C PHE A 99 1.67 -1.33 0.05
N VAL A 100 2.37 -0.20 0.03
CA VAL A 100 3.72 -0.06 0.55
C VAL A 100 3.80 1.21 1.39
N VAL A 101 4.52 1.15 2.50
CA VAL A 101 4.95 2.33 3.26
C VAL A 101 6.46 2.23 3.44
N CYS A 102 7.21 3.11 2.78
CA CYS A 102 8.68 3.13 2.79
C CYS A 102 9.22 4.56 2.73
N ASP A 103 10.53 4.73 2.82
CA ASP A 103 11.21 6.03 2.69
C ASP A 103 12.03 6.13 1.38
N PHE A 104 11.59 5.41 0.34
CA PHE A 104 12.26 5.36 -0.94
C PHE A 104 12.07 6.65 -1.74
N LYS A 105 13.11 7.02 -2.49
CA LYS A 105 13.03 8.07 -3.52
C LYS A 105 12.57 7.44 -4.82
N SER A 106 11.65 8.10 -5.51
CA SER A 106 11.16 7.68 -6.83
C SER A 106 11.85 8.44 -7.95
N VAL A 107 12.18 7.76 -9.05
CA VAL A 107 12.50 8.38 -10.34
C VAL A 107 11.37 8.03 -11.29
N GLY A 108 10.77 9.05 -11.92
CA GLY A 108 9.60 8.88 -12.79
C GLY A 108 9.90 9.30 -14.22
N VAL A 109 9.30 8.59 -15.19
CA VAL A 109 9.39 8.92 -16.62
C VAL A 109 7.98 8.82 -17.20
N THR A 110 7.57 9.84 -17.93
CA THR A 110 6.26 9.82 -18.60
C THR A 110 6.37 9.14 -19.95
N THR A 111 5.59 8.08 -20.15
CA THR A 111 5.49 7.39 -21.44
C THR A 111 4.77 8.26 -22.48
N LYS A 112 4.91 7.93 -23.77
CA LYS A 112 4.19 8.62 -24.87
C LYS A 112 2.67 8.61 -24.69
N ASN A 113 2.14 7.63 -23.95
CA ASN A 113 0.72 7.47 -23.67
C ASN A 113 0.28 8.23 -22.40
N GLY A 114 1.14 9.06 -21.79
CA GLY A 114 0.80 9.90 -20.65
C GLY A 114 0.83 9.21 -19.28
N VAL A 115 1.24 7.93 -19.21
CA VAL A 115 1.43 7.21 -17.94
C VAL A 115 2.76 7.65 -17.32
N ARG A 116 2.73 8.06 -16.04
CA ARG A 116 3.87 8.56 -15.27
C ARG A 116 4.47 7.50 -14.35
#